data_AF-A0A2D6Q5F4-F1
#
_entry.id   AF-A0A2D6Q5F4-F1
#
_cell.length_a   1.000
_cell.length_b   1.000
_cell.length_c   1.000
_cell.angle_alpha   90.00
_cell.angle_beta   90.00
_cell.angle_gamma   90.00
#
_symmetry.space_group_name_H-M   'P 1'
#
loop_
_entity.id
_entity.type
_entity.pdbx_description
1 polymer ?
#
loop_
_entity_poly.entity_id
_entity_poly.type
_entity_poly.pdbx_seq_one_letter_code
_entity_poly.pdbx_strand_id
1 'polypeptide(L)'
;MKEAVRQSLIKDVDRAINILNEDSSKERKDLQSLSEHVIGDVALYRNVDAVTLAILIYSIYKTLPCISEKQQEELVTRLTKLRIHLQKKQFTKYNDSMKRLFEMLRLCNSQIKTHIQDVFYAAKIKKGTNLLEQGLSLARAADLMGVSRWDVLQYGGSSVTQTEHSESWPAAKRLALARKVFSANSLHKVLLVDAGPIITLALSQLLWVLKPLKEKTGMTFYITPAVYSELVEKPQTIKRFQFEALHVQKLIREGVLTMYEKRISKQVTSSLTRLANNSFMIKEGPLEILQAGELETLALSIETKAAMLMDERTLRLLIERPEGMKRLLEDRKRKKVKKNPKKLKEFQQLAGRPGIIRSIEVIAVAFELGLLDPYLPTEGDLSSRRETLLKAILWNAKYHGASVIDHEIDELIRGVLGK
;
A
#
# COMPACT_ATOMS: atom_id res chain seq x y z
N MET A 1 20.07 -15.08 -10.65
CA MET A 1 20.27 -14.06 -9.59
C MET A 1 21.44 -13.15 -9.98
N LYS A 2 21.33 -11.82 -9.81
CA LYS A 2 22.45 -10.89 -10.07
C LYS A 2 23.54 -11.07 -9.01
N GLU A 3 24.81 -10.93 -9.39
CA GLU A 3 25.96 -11.18 -8.51
C GLU A 3 25.95 -10.27 -7.26
N ALA A 4 25.65 -8.97 -7.42
CA ALA A 4 25.55 -8.05 -6.29
C ALA A 4 24.50 -8.48 -5.25
N VAL A 5 23.35 -8.98 -5.71
CA VAL A 5 22.29 -9.49 -4.83
C VAL A 5 22.75 -10.74 -4.12
N ARG A 6 23.38 -11.68 -4.85
CA ARG A 6 23.91 -12.92 -4.27
C ARG A 6 24.89 -12.63 -3.13
N GLN A 7 25.79 -11.67 -3.31
CA GLN A 7 26.76 -11.27 -2.30
C GLN A 7 26.09 -10.59 -1.09
N SER A 8 25.04 -9.79 -1.29
CA SER A 8 24.30 -9.19 -0.16
C SER A 8 23.57 -10.29 0.62
N LEU A 9 22.87 -11.22 -0.05
CA LEU A 9 22.20 -12.35 0.61
C LEU A 9 23.16 -13.23 1.41
N ILE A 10 24.37 -13.49 0.89
CA ILE A 10 25.39 -14.26 1.63
C ILE A 10 25.75 -13.53 2.93
N LYS A 11 26.00 -12.21 2.87
CA LYS A 11 26.31 -11.40 4.06
C LYS A 11 25.18 -11.40 5.07
N ASP A 12 23.94 -11.29 4.61
CA ASP A 12 22.77 -11.32 5.49
C ASP A 12 22.59 -12.70 6.15
N VAL A 13 22.83 -13.80 5.42
CA VAL A 13 22.80 -15.16 5.99
C VAL A 13 23.93 -15.36 7.00
N ASP A 14 25.16 -14.91 6.70
CA ASP A 14 26.28 -14.96 7.64
C ASP A 14 25.97 -14.18 8.93
N ARG A 15 25.37 -12.99 8.80
CA ARG A 15 24.98 -12.21 9.97
C ARG A 15 23.88 -12.90 10.78
N ALA A 16 22.90 -13.53 10.14
CA ALA A 16 21.88 -14.30 10.83
C ALA A 16 22.48 -15.51 11.58
N ILE A 17 23.44 -16.20 10.97
CA ILE A 17 24.17 -17.32 11.60
C ILE A 17 24.95 -16.81 12.84
N ASN A 18 25.67 -15.70 12.71
CA ASN A 18 26.43 -15.14 13.82
C ASN A 18 25.53 -14.76 14.99
N ILE A 19 24.40 -14.09 14.72
CA ILE A 19 23.43 -13.74 15.76
C ILE A 19 22.90 -15.00 16.46
N LEU A 20 22.63 -16.09 15.74
CA LEU A 20 22.14 -17.34 16.35
C LEU A 20 23.21 -18.13 17.13
N ASN A 21 24.50 -17.78 17.00
CA ASN A 21 25.61 -18.43 17.71
C ASN A 21 26.11 -17.63 18.92
N GLU A 22 25.77 -16.34 19.01
CA GLU A 22 25.99 -15.57 20.23
C GLU A 22 24.98 -16.02 21.29
N ASP A 23 25.32 -15.92 22.59
CA ASP A 23 24.59 -16.56 23.71
C ASP A 23 23.99 -15.51 24.68
N SER A 24 23.31 -14.50 24.14
CA SER A 24 22.72 -13.38 24.89
C SER A 24 21.31 -12.98 24.47
N SER A 25 20.50 -12.53 25.43
CA SER A 25 19.15 -11.97 25.19
C SER A 25 19.08 -10.77 24.21
N LYS A 26 20.24 -10.24 23.78
CA LYS A 26 20.39 -9.16 22.78
C LYS A 26 20.13 -9.64 21.34
N GLU A 27 20.28 -10.94 21.07
CA GLU A 27 20.13 -11.58 19.76
C GLU A 27 18.79 -11.32 19.06
N ARG A 28 17.70 -11.21 19.84
CA ARG A 28 16.34 -11.14 19.30
C ARG A 28 16.09 -9.86 18.51
N LYS A 29 16.56 -8.72 19.02
CA LYS A 29 16.36 -7.42 18.34
C LYS A 29 17.23 -7.35 17.08
N ASP A 30 18.40 -7.97 17.10
CA ASP A 30 19.32 -7.94 15.96
C ASP A 30 18.80 -8.75 14.76
N LEU A 31 18.13 -9.90 14.98
CA LEU A 31 17.45 -10.61 13.89
C LEU A 31 16.28 -9.80 13.30
N GLN A 32 15.52 -9.08 14.14
CA GLN A 32 14.47 -8.21 13.65
C GLN A 32 15.05 -7.09 12.77
N SER A 33 16.09 -6.40 13.25
CA SER A 33 16.76 -5.33 12.52
C SER A 33 17.44 -5.84 11.25
N LEU A 34 18.01 -7.05 11.27
CA LEU A 34 18.56 -7.69 10.09
C LEU A 34 17.47 -7.97 9.04
N SER A 35 16.33 -8.53 9.46
CA SER A 35 15.21 -8.73 8.55
C SER A 35 14.69 -7.39 7.96
N GLU A 36 14.72 -6.30 8.72
CA GLU A 36 14.37 -4.96 8.22
C GLU A 36 15.41 -4.44 7.21
N HIS A 37 16.70 -4.71 7.44
CA HIS A 37 17.77 -4.43 6.49
C HIS A 37 17.59 -5.16 5.16
N VAL A 38 17.32 -6.47 5.18
CA VAL A 38 17.11 -7.27 3.94
C VAL A 38 15.93 -6.73 3.11
N ILE A 39 14.89 -6.17 3.75
CA ILE A 39 13.79 -5.52 3.03
C ILE A 39 14.22 -4.25 2.29
N GLY A 40 15.20 -3.51 2.80
CA GLY A 40 15.82 -2.41 2.06
C GLY A 40 16.37 -2.88 0.71
N ASP A 41 17.02 -4.05 0.70
CA ASP A 41 17.55 -4.68 -0.52
C ASP A 41 16.46 -5.19 -1.46
N VAL A 42 15.31 -5.66 -0.94
CA VAL A 42 14.12 -5.97 -1.76
C VAL A 42 13.63 -4.74 -2.50
N ALA A 43 13.49 -3.62 -1.78
CA ALA A 43 13.01 -2.35 -2.33
C ALA A 43 13.95 -1.79 -3.42
N LEU A 44 15.19 -2.27 -3.45
CA LEU A 44 16.25 -1.85 -4.35
C LEU A 44 16.39 -2.78 -5.57
N TYR A 45 16.54 -4.08 -5.31
CA TYR A 45 16.90 -5.08 -6.32
C TYR A 45 15.70 -5.87 -6.84
N ARG A 46 14.53 -5.76 -6.19
CA ARG A 46 13.28 -6.44 -6.58
C ARG A 46 13.47 -7.94 -6.72
N ASN A 47 14.30 -8.51 -5.85
CA ASN A 47 14.66 -9.91 -5.89
C ASN A 47 13.77 -10.71 -4.94
N VAL A 48 13.09 -11.72 -5.48
CA VAL A 48 12.18 -12.59 -4.72
C VAL A 48 12.93 -13.42 -3.68
N ASP A 49 14.20 -13.76 -3.93
CA ASP A 49 15.02 -14.49 -2.95
C ASP A 49 15.31 -13.62 -1.70
N ALA A 50 15.55 -12.32 -1.88
CA ALA A 50 15.68 -11.36 -0.79
C ALA A 50 14.39 -11.21 0.02
N VAL A 51 13.22 -11.19 -0.64
CA VAL A 51 11.91 -11.22 0.04
C VAL A 51 11.81 -12.48 0.90
N THR A 52 12.10 -13.62 0.29
CA THR A 52 11.98 -14.92 0.94
C THR A 52 12.94 -15.03 2.13
N LEU A 53 14.17 -14.54 2.00
CA LEU A 53 15.15 -14.49 3.08
C LEU A 53 14.71 -13.54 4.20
N ALA A 54 14.21 -12.34 3.88
CA ALA A 54 13.72 -11.40 4.88
C ALA A 54 12.56 -11.98 5.71
N ILE A 55 11.63 -12.69 5.05
CA ILE A 55 10.53 -13.41 5.69
C ILE A 55 11.09 -14.53 6.58
N LEU A 56 12.04 -15.32 6.08
CA LEU A 56 12.67 -16.39 6.85
C LEU A 56 13.32 -15.84 8.13
N ILE A 57 14.16 -14.81 8.03
CA ILE A 57 14.85 -14.19 9.18
C ILE A 57 13.83 -13.64 10.20
N TYR A 58 12.77 -12.97 9.73
CA TYR A 58 11.71 -12.49 10.62
C TYR A 58 10.98 -13.63 11.33
N SER A 59 10.76 -14.72 10.61
CA SER A 59 10.08 -15.89 11.15
C SER A 59 10.93 -16.60 12.19
N ILE A 60 12.25 -16.71 11.94
CA ILE A 60 13.22 -17.16 12.94
C ILE A 60 13.11 -16.28 14.18
N TYR A 61 13.19 -14.96 14.04
CA TYR A 61 13.02 -14.03 15.17
C TYR A 61 11.75 -14.29 15.99
N LYS A 62 10.60 -14.49 15.33
CA LYS A 62 9.32 -14.73 16.01
C LYS A 62 9.20 -16.12 16.65
N THR A 63 9.88 -17.12 16.10
CA THR A 63 9.81 -18.50 16.57
C THR A 63 10.93 -18.87 17.53
N LEU A 64 12.03 -18.11 17.56
CA LEU A 64 13.20 -18.34 18.41
C LEU A 64 12.83 -18.59 19.88
N PRO A 65 11.87 -17.88 20.52
CA PRO A 65 11.48 -18.16 21.91
C PRO A 65 10.90 -19.57 22.14
N CYS A 66 10.54 -20.28 21.07
CA CYS A 66 9.85 -21.57 21.09
C CYS A 66 10.70 -22.71 20.53
N ILE A 67 11.97 -22.45 20.19
CA ILE A 67 12.91 -23.39 19.61
C ILE A 67 13.87 -23.85 20.72
N SER A 68 14.08 -25.16 20.85
CA SER A 68 15.08 -25.72 21.78
C SER A 68 16.51 -25.50 21.28
N GLU A 69 17.51 -25.52 22.15
CA GLU A 69 18.94 -25.37 21.78
C GLU A 69 19.34 -26.32 20.65
N LYS A 70 18.96 -27.60 20.73
CA LYS A 70 19.22 -28.59 19.66
C LYS A 70 18.62 -28.19 18.31
N GLN A 71 17.42 -27.60 18.31
CA GLN A 71 16.78 -27.13 17.08
C GLN A 71 17.44 -25.83 16.57
N GLN A 72 17.98 -25.00 17.46
CA GLN A 72 18.77 -23.82 17.10
C GLN A 72 20.09 -24.23 16.42
N GLU A 73 20.81 -25.23 16.95
CA GLU A 73 21.98 -25.81 16.29
C GLU A 73 21.65 -26.38 14.90
N GLU A 74 20.52 -27.07 14.79
CA GLU A 74 20.03 -27.58 13.50
C GLU A 74 19.70 -26.44 12.53
N LEU A 75 19.09 -25.36 13.02
CA LEU A 75 18.80 -24.15 12.25
C LEU A 75 20.08 -23.51 11.70
N VAL A 76 21.09 -23.33 12.56
CA VAL A 76 22.41 -22.79 12.17
C VAL A 76 23.07 -23.68 11.12
N THR A 77 23.02 -25.00 11.31
CA THR A 77 23.56 -25.98 10.35
C THR A 77 22.88 -25.85 8.98
N ARG A 78 21.56 -25.71 8.96
CA ARG A 78 20.78 -25.57 7.71
C ARG A 78 21.02 -24.22 7.04
N LEU A 79 21.13 -23.12 7.80
CA LEU A 79 21.50 -21.80 7.28
C LEU A 79 22.92 -21.81 6.69
N THR A 80 23.85 -22.53 7.31
CA THR A 80 25.21 -22.69 6.78
C THR A 80 25.22 -23.43 5.44
N LYS A 81 24.43 -24.51 5.31
CA LYS A 81 24.24 -25.21 4.03
C LYS A 81 23.64 -24.29 2.97
N LEU A 82 22.62 -23.51 3.35
CA LEU A 82 22.01 -22.53 2.49
C LEU A 82 23.02 -21.49 1.97
N ARG A 83 23.87 -20.96 2.86
CA ARG A 83 24.97 -20.06 2.49
C ARG A 83 25.92 -20.70 1.48
N ILE A 84 26.34 -21.93 1.73
CA ILE A 84 27.26 -22.67 0.84
C ILE A 84 26.65 -22.82 -0.55
N HIS A 85 25.36 -23.15 -0.64
CA HIS A 85 24.67 -23.24 -1.94
C HIS A 85 24.64 -21.89 -2.66
N LEU A 86 24.40 -20.77 -1.96
CA LEU A 86 24.50 -19.42 -2.53
C LEU A 86 25.92 -19.10 -3.01
N GLN A 87 26.95 -19.44 -2.21
CA GLN A 87 28.36 -19.23 -2.56
C GLN A 87 28.76 -19.97 -3.82
N LYS A 88 28.34 -21.24 -3.94
CA LYS A 88 28.60 -22.13 -5.09
C LYS A 88 27.66 -21.92 -6.28
N LYS A 89 26.76 -20.93 -6.23
CA LYS A 89 25.76 -20.64 -7.29
C LYS A 89 24.82 -21.83 -7.59
N GLN A 90 24.56 -22.68 -6.60
CA GLN A 90 23.69 -23.86 -6.73
C GLN A 90 22.23 -23.51 -6.39
N PHE A 91 21.56 -22.76 -7.27
CA PHE A 91 20.26 -22.15 -6.98
C PHE A 91 19.12 -23.14 -6.70
N THR A 92 19.08 -24.29 -7.37
CA THR A 92 18.09 -25.34 -7.08
C THR A 92 18.24 -25.85 -5.64
N LYS A 93 19.48 -26.13 -5.22
CA LYS A 93 19.78 -26.59 -3.85
C LYS A 93 19.54 -25.49 -2.81
N TYR A 94 19.77 -24.23 -3.17
CA TYR A 94 19.41 -23.07 -2.35
C TYR A 94 17.89 -23.03 -2.09
N ASN A 95 17.08 -23.15 -3.14
CA ASN A 95 15.62 -23.16 -3.03
C ASN A 95 15.13 -24.34 -2.16
N ASP A 96 15.71 -25.53 -2.36
CA ASP A 96 15.41 -26.70 -1.53
C ASP A 96 15.79 -26.46 -0.06
N SER A 97 16.91 -25.78 0.19
CA SER A 97 17.35 -25.44 1.55
C SER A 97 16.39 -24.44 2.21
N MET A 98 15.94 -23.41 1.46
CA MET A 98 14.92 -22.47 1.93
C MET A 98 13.62 -23.19 2.28
N LYS A 99 13.14 -24.08 1.41
CA LYS A 99 11.92 -24.87 1.64
C LYS A 99 12.04 -25.70 2.93
N ARG A 100 13.14 -26.41 3.10
CA ARG A 100 13.41 -27.23 4.30
C ARG A 100 13.54 -26.39 5.57
N LEU A 101 14.09 -25.19 5.49
CA LEU A 101 14.15 -24.25 6.62
C LEU A 101 12.74 -23.82 7.03
N PHE A 102 11.89 -23.43 6.08
CA PHE A 102 10.49 -23.12 6.39
C PHE A 102 9.72 -24.32 6.96
N GLU A 103 9.91 -25.52 6.39
CA GLU A 103 9.32 -26.76 6.92
C GLU A 103 9.75 -27.02 8.36
N MET A 104 11.04 -26.84 8.67
CA MET A 104 11.54 -26.99 10.03
C MET A 104 10.90 -25.98 10.99
N LEU A 105 10.82 -24.70 10.61
CA LEU A 105 10.16 -23.69 11.43
C LEU A 105 8.68 -24.02 11.65
N ARG A 106 7.97 -24.55 10.63
CA ARG A 106 6.57 -25.00 10.76
C ARG A 106 6.38 -26.13 11.77
N LEU A 107 7.39 -26.97 11.96
CA LEU A 107 7.33 -28.09 12.89
C LEU A 107 7.67 -27.70 14.32
N CYS A 108 8.21 -26.50 14.55
CA CYS A 108 8.52 -25.99 15.88
C CYS A 108 7.23 -25.60 16.62
N ASN A 109 6.84 -26.48 17.56
CA ASN A 109 5.75 -26.38 18.55
C ASN A 109 4.30 -26.53 18.02
N SER A 110 3.52 -27.38 18.72
CA SER A 110 2.11 -27.70 18.49
C SER A 110 1.16 -26.52 18.79
N GLN A 111 1.54 -25.58 19.66
CA GLN A 111 0.78 -24.33 19.86
C GLN A 111 0.95 -23.31 18.72
N ILE A 112 2.02 -23.43 17.93
CA ILE A 112 2.31 -22.56 16.77
C ILE A 112 1.97 -23.24 15.44
N LYS A 113 1.76 -24.57 15.42
CA LYS A 113 1.34 -25.31 14.21
C LYS A 113 0.08 -24.75 13.56
N THR A 114 -0.86 -24.22 14.34
CA THR A 114 -2.06 -23.52 13.81
C THR A 114 -1.75 -22.13 13.26
N HIS A 115 -0.62 -21.52 13.61
CA HIS A 115 -0.33 -20.10 13.39
C HIS A 115 0.95 -19.84 12.60
N ILE A 116 1.77 -20.82 12.24
CA ILE A 116 3.02 -20.56 11.51
C ILE A 116 2.76 -20.03 10.08
N GLN A 117 1.68 -20.47 9.44
CA GLN A 117 1.21 -19.89 8.19
C GLN A 117 0.79 -18.43 8.42
N ASP A 118 0.13 -18.14 9.54
CA ASP A 118 -0.21 -16.78 9.97
C ASP A 118 1.03 -15.96 10.28
N VAL A 119 2.10 -16.54 10.83
CA VAL A 119 3.37 -15.85 11.10
C VAL A 119 4.06 -15.49 9.78
N PHE A 120 4.12 -16.42 8.81
CA PHE A 120 4.67 -16.12 7.48
C PHE A 120 3.83 -15.09 6.74
N TYR A 121 2.51 -15.20 6.82
CA TYR A 121 1.60 -14.24 6.22
C TYR A 121 1.72 -12.87 6.88
N ALA A 122 1.67 -12.79 8.21
CA ALA A 122 1.89 -11.55 8.97
C ALA A 122 3.28 -10.96 8.70
N ALA A 123 4.32 -11.79 8.52
CA ALA A 123 5.64 -11.34 8.10
C ALA A 123 5.57 -10.67 6.72
N LYS A 124 4.92 -11.29 5.74
CA LYS A 124 4.70 -10.70 4.41
C LYS A 124 3.96 -9.38 4.49
N ILE A 125 2.89 -9.29 5.27
CA ILE A 125 2.12 -8.06 5.46
C ILE A 125 2.99 -6.96 6.07
N LYS A 126 3.60 -7.23 7.23
CA LYS A 126 4.47 -6.27 7.93
C LYS A 126 5.59 -5.77 7.03
N LYS A 127 6.25 -6.70 6.34
CA LYS A 127 7.36 -6.38 5.46
C LYS A 127 6.88 -5.64 4.19
N GLY A 128 5.65 -5.90 3.72
CA GLY A 128 4.98 -5.15 2.66
C GLY A 128 4.72 -3.71 3.07
N THR A 129 4.25 -3.48 4.30
CA THR A 129 4.13 -2.13 4.87
C THR A 129 5.49 -1.44 4.97
N ASN A 130 6.56 -2.14 5.37
CA ASN A 130 7.90 -1.57 5.34
C ASN A 130 8.33 -1.18 3.91
N LEU A 131 7.93 -1.94 2.87
CA LEU A 131 8.23 -1.56 1.47
C LEU A 131 7.54 -0.25 1.06
N LEU A 132 6.32 0.02 1.55
CA LEU A 132 5.65 1.32 1.38
C LEU A 132 6.46 2.45 2.01
N GLU A 133 6.93 2.25 3.23
CA GLU A 133 7.82 3.17 3.94
C GLU A 133 9.16 3.35 3.20
N GLN A 134 9.58 2.37 2.41
CA GLN A 134 10.74 2.46 1.53
C GLN A 134 10.42 3.08 0.15
N GLY A 135 9.22 3.63 -0.05
CA GLY A 135 8.87 4.45 -1.22
C GLY A 135 8.34 3.67 -2.40
N LEU A 136 7.95 2.41 -2.22
CA LEU A 136 7.14 1.69 -3.20
C LEU A 136 5.69 2.11 -3.08
N SER A 137 4.95 1.99 -4.19
CA SER A 137 3.49 2.09 -4.18
C SER A 137 2.85 0.89 -3.48
N LEU A 138 1.59 1.04 -3.06
CA LEU A 138 0.83 -0.01 -2.38
C LEU A 138 0.74 -1.28 -3.21
N ALA A 139 0.46 -1.13 -4.51
CA ALA A 139 0.39 -2.24 -5.43
C ALA A 139 1.70 -3.01 -5.50
N ARG A 140 2.80 -2.26 -5.65
CA ARG A 140 4.11 -2.86 -5.84
C ARG A 140 4.57 -3.59 -4.58
N ALA A 141 4.32 -3.00 -3.42
CA ALA A 141 4.60 -3.63 -2.14
C ALA A 141 3.80 -4.93 -1.96
N ALA A 142 2.50 -4.91 -2.23
CA ALA A 142 1.62 -6.07 -2.12
C ALA A 142 2.04 -7.20 -3.08
N ASP A 143 2.28 -6.87 -4.36
CA ASP A 143 2.67 -7.84 -5.39
C ASP A 143 4.04 -8.47 -5.08
N LEU A 144 5.03 -7.70 -4.62
CA LEU A 144 6.34 -8.24 -4.24
C LEU A 144 6.27 -9.22 -3.08
N MET A 145 5.32 -9.03 -2.17
CA MET A 145 5.13 -9.89 -1.01
C MET A 145 4.16 -11.05 -1.25
N GLY A 146 3.44 -11.02 -2.37
CA GLY A 146 2.38 -11.97 -2.66
C GLY A 146 1.28 -11.92 -1.60
N VAL A 147 0.85 -10.71 -1.25
CA VAL A 147 -0.30 -10.42 -0.36
C VAL A 147 -1.26 -9.48 -1.07
N SER A 148 -2.46 -9.28 -0.53
CA SER A 148 -3.40 -8.32 -1.12
C SER A 148 -3.10 -6.89 -0.70
N ARG A 149 -3.60 -5.93 -1.48
CA ARG A 149 -3.57 -4.51 -1.07
C ARG A 149 -4.39 -4.26 0.20
N TRP A 150 -5.44 -5.04 0.42
CA TRP A 150 -6.24 -5.01 1.64
C TRP A 150 -5.40 -5.31 2.87
N ASP A 151 -4.54 -6.32 2.81
CA ASP A 151 -3.63 -6.64 3.93
C ASP A 151 -2.72 -5.47 4.27
N VAL A 152 -2.08 -4.90 3.24
CA VAL A 152 -1.06 -3.87 3.42
C VAL A 152 -1.70 -2.56 3.89
N LEU A 153 -2.90 -2.20 3.40
CA LEU A 153 -3.64 -1.03 3.86
C LEU A 153 -4.14 -1.20 5.29
N GLN A 154 -4.74 -2.34 5.63
CA GLN A 154 -5.27 -2.57 6.97
C GLN A 154 -4.15 -2.53 8.03
N TYR A 155 -3.00 -3.14 7.72
CA TYR A 155 -1.86 -3.11 8.63
C TYR A 155 -1.15 -1.74 8.62
N GLY A 156 -0.93 -1.16 7.44
CA GLY A 156 -0.20 0.09 7.27
C GLY A 156 -0.94 1.34 7.76
N GLY A 157 -2.26 1.41 7.61
CA GLY A 157 -3.06 2.50 8.17
C GLY A 157 -2.95 2.60 9.70
N SER A 158 -2.70 1.47 10.35
CA SER A 158 -2.53 1.36 11.82
C SER A 158 -1.11 1.71 12.29
N SER A 159 -0.07 1.48 11.45
CA SER A 159 1.33 1.49 11.88
C SER A 159 2.20 2.58 11.23
N VAL A 160 1.75 3.19 10.13
CA VAL A 160 2.54 4.20 9.42
C VAL A 160 2.35 5.53 10.13
N THR A 161 3.36 5.89 10.94
CA THR A 161 3.67 7.28 11.25
C THR A 161 3.84 8.01 9.93
N GLN A 162 2.77 8.65 9.43
CA GLN A 162 2.85 9.56 8.31
C GLN A 162 3.62 10.78 8.81
N THR A 163 4.94 10.69 8.71
CA THR A 163 5.90 11.74 9.07
C THR A 163 5.50 13.07 8.44
N GLU A 164 5.80 14.16 9.16
CA GLU A 164 5.61 15.55 8.75
C GLU A 164 6.03 15.75 7.29
N HIS A 165 5.04 15.81 6.41
CA HIS A 165 5.26 16.07 5.00
C HIS A 165 4.22 17.08 4.55
N SER A 166 4.65 18.11 3.83
CA SER A 166 3.73 19.06 3.22
C SER A 166 3.04 18.40 2.03
N GLU A 167 1.74 18.16 2.16
CA GLU A 167 0.88 17.84 1.02
C GLU A 167 0.94 18.97 -0.01
N SER A 168 0.78 18.62 -1.28
CA SER A 168 0.87 19.54 -2.40
C SER A 168 -0.34 20.45 -2.54
N TRP A 169 -1.50 19.96 -2.11
CA TRP A 169 -2.78 20.64 -2.19
C TRP A 169 -3.41 20.73 -0.80
N PRO A 170 -3.75 21.95 -0.33
CA PRO A 170 -4.48 22.13 0.92
C PRO A 170 -5.78 21.34 0.95
N ALA A 171 -6.14 20.79 2.10
CA ALA A 171 -7.33 19.95 2.23
C ALA A 171 -8.60 20.74 1.91
N ALA A 172 -8.64 22.03 2.28
CA ALA A 172 -9.72 22.94 1.92
C ALA A 172 -9.96 23.05 0.40
N LYS A 173 -8.90 23.04 -0.43
CA LYS A 173 -9.03 23.07 -1.89
C LYS A 173 -9.55 21.75 -2.45
N ARG A 174 -9.10 20.61 -1.90
CA ARG A 174 -9.64 19.29 -2.28
C ARG A 174 -11.10 19.15 -1.88
N LEU A 175 -11.49 19.62 -0.70
CA LEU A 175 -12.88 19.64 -0.26
C LEU A 175 -13.75 20.49 -1.19
N ALA A 176 -13.29 21.68 -1.58
CA ALA A 176 -13.99 22.50 -2.57
C ALA A 176 -14.15 21.80 -3.93
N LEU A 177 -13.11 21.08 -4.38
CA LEU A 177 -13.20 20.25 -5.58
C LEU A 177 -14.22 19.12 -5.39
N ALA A 178 -14.21 18.41 -4.26
CA ALA A 178 -15.15 17.33 -3.98
C ALA A 178 -16.60 17.83 -3.97
N ARG A 179 -16.87 18.96 -3.31
CA ARG A 179 -18.18 19.63 -3.36
C ARG A 179 -18.61 19.94 -4.79
N LYS A 180 -17.68 20.43 -5.65
CA LYS A 180 -17.97 20.67 -7.07
C LYS A 180 -18.26 19.38 -7.82
N VAL A 181 -17.46 18.34 -7.62
CA VAL A 181 -17.62 17.03 -8.27
C VAL A 181 -18.98 16.42 -7.93
N PHE A 182 -19.39 16.46 -6.65
CA PHE A 182 -20.67 15.92 -6.17
C PHE A 182 -21.80 16.96 -6.16
N SER A 183 -21.64 18.10 -6.83
CA SER A 183 -22.75 19.06 -6.98
C SER A 183 -23.74 18.57 -8.04
N ALA A 184 -25.03 18.86 -7.85
CA ALA A 184 -26.07 18.51 -8.84
C ALA A 184 -25.82 19.11 -10.24
N ASN A 185 -25.09 20.23 -10.30
CA ASN A 185 -24.74 20.93 -11.54
C ASN A 185 -23.36 20.53 -12.09
N SER A 186 -22.79 19.40 -11.64
CA SER A 186 -21.50 18.94 -12.14
C SER A 186 -21.55 18.68 -13.65
N LEU A 187 -20.73 19.39 -14.42
CA LEU A 187 -20.49 19.15 -15.85
C LEU A 187 -19.92 17.74 -16.12
N HIS A 188 -19.35 17.10 -15.09
CA HIS A 188 -18.75 15.78 -15.18
C HIS A 188 -19.64 14.76 -14.47
N LYS A 189 -20.44 14.00 -15.23
CA LYS A 189 -21.23 12.88 -14.71
C LYS A 189 -20.42 11.59 -14.49
N VAL A 190 -19.08 11.70 -14.47
CA VAL A 190 -18.17 10.56 -14.38
C VAL A 190 -17.11 10.82 -13.32
N LEU A 191 -16.92 9.83 -12.45
CA LEU A 191 -15.81 9.74 -11.51
C LEU A 191 -15.08 8.42 -11.76
N LEU A 192 -13.76 8.49 -11.95
CA LEU A 192 -12.92 7.31 -12.10
C LEU A 192 -12.39 6.92 -10.73
N VAL A 193 -12.63 5.68 -10.32
CA VAL A 193 -12.36 5.22 -8.96
C VAL A 193 -11.21 4.23 -8.96
N ASP A 194 -10.18 4.55 -8.18
CA ASP A 194 -9.06 3.65 -7.91
C ASP A 194 -9.40 2.66 -6.78
N ALA A 195 -8.60 1.60 -6.62
CA ALA A 195 -8.85 0.58 -5.61
C ALA A 195 -8.74 1.12 -4.17
N GLY A 196 -7.75 1.98 -3.90
CA GLY A 196 -7.46 2.48 -2.54
C GLY A 196 -8.69 3.03 -1.81
N PRO A 197 -9.40 4.02 -2.37
CA PRO A 197 -10.60 4.58 -1.75
C PRO A 197 -11.72 3.57 -1.46
N ILE A 198 -11.93 2.58 -2.33
CA ILE A 198 -12.93 1.53 -2.09
C ILE A 198 -12.52 0.65 -0.91
N ILE A 199 -11.23 0.28 -0.83
CA ILE A 199 -10.68 -0.48 0.30
C ILE A 199 -10.85 0.32 1.59
N THR A 200 -10.45 1.60 1.60
CA THR A 200 -10.60 2.49 2.75
C THR A 200 -12.05 2.57 3.22
N LEU A 201 -13.00 2.79 2.31
CA LEU A 201 -14.43 2.88 2.65
C LEU A 201 -14.99 1.54 3.14
N ALA A 202 -14.58 0.41 2.57
CA ALA A 202 -15.00 -0.92 3.00
C ALA A 202 -14.52 -1.22 4.42
N LEU A 203 -13.23 -1.03 4.69
CA LEU A 203 -12.63 -1.24 6.00
C LEU A 203 -13.19 -0.26 7.06
N SER A 204 -13.57 0.94 6.64
CA SER A 204 -14.22 1.93 7.52
C SER A 204 -15.72 1.72 7.73
N GLN A 205 -16.31 0.67 7.13
CA GLN A 205 -17.78 0.43 7.13
C GLN A 205 -18.61 1.58 6.52
N LEU A 206 -18.01 2.34 5.61
CA LEU A 206 -18.61 3.49 4.93
C LEU A 206 -18.85 3.24 3.44
N LEU A 207 -18.59 2.04 2.92
CA LEU A 207 -18.75 1.71 1.50
C LEU A 207 -20.16 2.00 0.96
N TRP A 208 -21.17 1.85 1.80
CA TRP A 208 -22.57 2.08 1.46
C TRP A 208 -22.87 3.53 1.06
N VAL A 209 -22.05 4.53 1.44
CA VAL A 209 -22.28 5.95 1.09
C VAL A 209 -22.23 6.22 -0.41
N LEU A 210 -21.57 5.35 -1.18
CA LEU A 210 -21.45 5.51 -2.63
C LEU A 210 -22.81 5.47 -3.33
N LYS A 211 -23.73 4.62 -2.88
CA LYS A 211 -25.06 4.49 -3.49
C LYS A 211 -25.89 5.78 -3.39
N PRO A 212 -26.16 6.35 -2.20
CA PRO A 212 -26.91 7.60 -2.09
C PRO A 212 -26.16 8.79 -2.71
N LEU A 213 -24.82 8.81 -2.71
CA LEU A 213 -24.05 9.83 -3.43
C LEU A 213 -24.30 9.76 -4.95
N LYS A 214 -24.28 8.55 -5.52
CA LYS A 214 -24.63 8.32 -6.92
C LYS A 214 -26.06 8.76 -7.22
N GLU A 215 -27.03 8.35 -6.40
CA GLU A 215 -28.45 8.68 -6.60
C GLU A 215 -28.70 10.19 -6.55
N LYS A 216 -28.08 10.90 -5.59
CA LYS A 216 -28.21 12.37 -5.46
C LYS A 216 -27.56 13.15 -6.63
N THR A 217 -26.50 12.61 -7.22
CA THR A 217 -25.68 13.35 -8.21
C THR A 217 -25.89 12.88 -9.65
N GLY A 218 -26.47 11.71 -9.85
CA GLY A 218 -26.58 11.06 -11.16
C GLY A 218 -25.23 10.68 -11.78
N MET A 219 -24.16 10.65 -10.99
CA MET A 219 -22.82 10.31 -11.47
C MET A 219 -22.65 8.81 -11.74
N THR A 220 -21.77 8.48 -12.67
CA THR A 220 -21.30 7.12 -12.89
C THR A 220 -19.90 6.95 -12.31
N PHE A 221 -19.73 5.95 -11.44
CA PHE A 221 -18.45 5.61 -10.83
C PHE A 221 -17.82 4.47 -11.62
N TYR A 222 -16.80 4.77 -12.42
CA TYR A 222 -16.11 3.76 -13.22
C TYR A 222 -14.88 3.20 -12.51
N ILE A 223 -14.70 1.89 -12.61
CA ILE A 223 -13.45 1.19 -12.24
C ILE A 223 -12.83 0.54 -13.48
N THR A 224 -11.51 0.44 -13.53
CA THR A 224 -10.81 -0.27 -14.61
C THR A 224 -10.76 -1.78 -14.35
N PRO A 225 -10.45 -2.61 -15.36
CA PRO A 225 -10.23 -4.04 -15.15
C PRO A 225 -9.13 -4.35 -14.11
N ALA A 226 -8.03 -3.57 -14.07
CA ALA A 226 -7.00 -3.74 -13.04
C ALA A 226 -7.56 -3.48 -11.64
N VAL A 227 -8.34 -2.39 -11.47
CA VAL A 227 -9.00 -2.06 -10.20
C VAL A 227 -9.99 -3.15 -9.78
N TYR A 228 -10.77 -3.72 -10.73
CA TYR A 228 -11.66 -4.84 -10.44
C TYR A 228 -10.90 -6.06 -9.91
N SER A 229 -9.80 -6.44 -10.56
CA SER A 229 -8.96 -7.56 -10.13
C SER A 229 -8.42 -7.37 -8.70
N GLU A 230 -8.08 -6.14 -8.33
CA GLU A 230 -7.56 -5.78 -7.02
C GLU A 230 -8.63 -5.73 -5.92
N LEU A 231 -9.85 -5.35 -6.28
CA LEU A 231 -10.96 -5.23 -5.33
C LEU A 231 -11.75 -6.52 -5.14
N VAL A 232 -11.84 -7.36 -6.17
CA VAL A 232 -12.72 -8.53 -6.20
C VAL A 232 -11.95 -9.82 -6.42
N GLU A 233 -11.27 -9.98 -7.56
CA GLU A 233 -10.68 -11.28 -7.92
C GLU A 233 -9.62 -11.76 -6.93
N LYS A 234 -8.62 -10.94 -6.62
CA LYS A 234 -7.56 -11.31 -5.65
C LYS A 234 -8.14 -11.51 -4.25
N PRO A 235 -8.90 -10.56 -3.67
CA PRO A 235 -9.36 -10.67 -2.27
C PRO A 235 -10.42 -11.75 -2.06
N GLN A 236 -11.21 -12.10 -3.07
CA GLN A 236 -12.19 -13.19 -3.00
C GLN A 236 -11.54 -14.56 -2.74
N THR A 237 -10.27 -14.75 -3.14
CA THR A 237 -9.50 -15.96 -2.84
C THR A 237 -8.91 -15.97 -1.42
N ILE A 238 -8.98 -14.86 -0.70
CA ILE A 238 -8.42 -14.67 0.64
C ILE A 238 -9.55 -14.69 1.65
N LYS A 239 -9.62 -15.73 2.48
CA LYS A 239 -10.70 -15.92 3.48
C LYS A 239 -10.99 -14.67 4.32
N ARG A 240 -9.95 -13.92 4.69
CA ARG A 240 -10.05 -12.69 5.50
C ARG A 240 -10.83 -11.57 4.81
N PHE A 241 -10.69 -11.42 3.49
CA PHE A 241 -11.30 -10.30 2.73
C PHE A 241 -12.41 -10.74 1.78
N GLN A 242 -12.78 -12.02 1.85
CA GLN A 242 -13.77 -12.60 0.96
C GLN A 242 -15.11 -11.87 1.10
N PHE A 243 -15.48 -11.46 2.31
CA PHE A 243 -16.75 -10.78 2.56
C PHE A 243 -16.75 -9.34 2.02
N GLU A 244 -15.66 -8.60 2.21
CA GLU A 244 -15.47 -7.26 1.66
C GLU A 244 -15.48 -7.29 0.13
N ALA A 245 -14.85 -8.29 -0.50
CA ALA A 245 -14.91 -8.50 -1.94
C ALA A 245 -16.36 -8.71 -2.44
N LEU A 246 -17.17 -9.50 -1.70
CA LEU A 246 -18.58 -9.72 -2.03
C LEU A 246 -19.41 -8.43 -1.89
N HIS A 247 -19.09 -7.55 -0.94
CA HIS A 247 -19.71 -6.23 -0.83
C HIS A 247 -19.40 -5.34 -2.03
N VAL A 248 -18.16 -5.33 -2.51
CA VAL A 248 -17.80 -4.60 -3.74
C VAL A 248 -18.52 -5.20 -4.94
N GLN A 249 -18.58 -6.52 -5.05
CA GLN A 249 -19.29 -7.20 -6.13
C GLN A 249 -20.81 -6.89 -6.12
N LYS A 250 -21.42 -6.75 -4.93
CA LYS A 250 -22.79 -6.28 -4.79
C LYS A 250 -22.97 -4.86 -5.36
N LEU A 251 -22.06 -3.92 -5.05
CA LEU A 251 -22.12 -2.57 -5.63
C LEU A 251 -22.01 -2.58 -7.16
N ILE A 252 -21.19 -3.47 -7.73
CA ILE A 252 -21.06 -3.62 -9.17
C ILE A 252 -22.36 -4.16 -9.77
N ARG A 253 -22.95 -5.20 -9.18
CA ARG A 253 -24.22 -5.79 -9.62
C ARG A 253 -25.39 -4.80 -9.53
N GLU A 254 -25.41 -3.96 -8.50
CA GLU A 254 -26.41 -2.89 -8.34
C GLU A 254 -26.14 -1.67 -9.25
N GLY A 255 -25.08 -1.71 -10.06
CA GLY A 255 -24.69 -0.62 -10.95
C GLY A 255 -24.20 0.61 -10.21
N VAL A 256 -23.89 0.55 -8.91
CA VAL A 256 -23.30 1.66 -8.16
C VAL A 256 -21.88 1.93 -8.67
N LEU A 257 -21.08 0.87 -8.76
CA LEU A 257 -19.80 0.86 -9.48
C LEU A 257 -20.02 0.23 -10.86
N THR A 258 -19.37 0.77 -11.88
CA THR A 258 -19.49 0.28 -13.26
C THR A 258 -18.10 -0.05 -13.78
N MET A 259 -17.92 -1.24 -14.34
CA MET A 259 -16.66 -1.60 -14.99
C MET A 259 -16.55 -0.84 -16.31
N TYR A 260 -15.41 -0.23 -16.58
CA TYR A 260 -15.17 0.45 -17.86
C TYR A 260 -14.87 -0.59 -18.94
N GLU A 261 -15.81 -0.78 -19.87
CA GLU A 261 -15.73 -1.83 -20.90
C GLU A 261 -14.89 -1.46 -22.12
N LYS A 262 -14.70 -0.16 -22.38
CA LYS A 262 -13.93 0.29 -23.54
C LYS A 262 -12.44 0.05 -23.31
N ARG A 263 -11.72 -0.16 -24.41
CA ARG A 263 -10.27 -0.39 -24.38
C ARG A 263 -9.53 0.84 -23.86
N ILE A 264 -8.86 0.69 -22.73
CA ILE A 264 -7.92 1.68 -22.19
C ILE A 264 -6.66 1.69 -23.07
N SER A 265 -6.13 2.88 -23.41
CA SER A 265 -4.93 2.95 -24.23
C SER A 265 -3.72 2.34 -23.53
N LYS A 266 -3.30 1.16 -24.01
CA LYS A 266 -2.04 0.52 -23.60
C LYS A 266 -0.84 1.41 -23.90
N GLN A 267 -0.91 2.24 -24.95
CA GLN A 267 0.15 3.15 -25.33
C GLN A 267 0.31 4.28 -24.30
N VAL A 268 -0.80 4.89 -23.86
CA VAL A 268 -0.79 5.94 -22.82
C VAL A 268 -0.29 5.35 -21.51
N THR A 269 -0.85 4.22 -21.07
CA THR A 269 -0.46 3.54 -19.83
C THR A 269 1.02 3.15 -19.82
N SER A 270 1.53 2.58 -20.92
CA SER A 270 2.95 2.22 -21.06
C SER A 270 3.86 3.45 -21.07
N SER A 271 3.41 4.54 -21.69
CA SER A 271 4.16 5.80 -21.73
C SER A 271 4.24 6.43 -20.34
N LEU A 272 3.12 6.53 -19.61
CA LEU A 272 3.08 6.99 -18.22
C LEU A 272 4.00 6.14 -17.33
N THR A 273 3.91 4.82 -17.44
CA THR A 273 4.71 3.87 -16.63
C THR A 273 6.19 4.08 -16.88
N ARG A 274 6.59 4.15 -18.16
CA ARG A 274 7.98 4.37 -18.55
C ARG A 274 8.48 5.73 -18.07
N LEU A 275 7.71 6.80 -18.23
CA LEU A 275 8.11 8.13 -17.82
C LEU A 275 8.26 8.23 -16.29
N ALA A 276 7.28 7.73 -15.53
CA ALA A 276 7.33 7.69 -14.07
C ALA A 276 8.56 6.93 -13.55
N ASN A 277 8.75 5.70 -14.01
CA ASN A 277 9.83 4.81 -13.53
C ASN A 277 11.23 5.19 -14.03
N ASN A 278 11.35 6.18 -14.93
CA ASN A 278 12.62 6.76 -15.36
C ASN A 278 12.80 8.22 -14.90
N SER A 279 11.89 8.75 -14.09
CA SER A 279 11.97 10.11 -13.55
C SER A 279 12.94 10.23 -12.37
N PHE A 280 13.22 9.13 -11.68
CA PHE A 280 14.11 9.10 -10.52
C PHE A 280 15.10 7.95 -10.63
N MET A 281 16.33 8.20 -10.21
CA MET A 281 17.43 7.24 -10.28
C MET A 281 18.25 7.28 -9.00
N ILE A 282 18.83 6.14 -8.69
CA ILE A 282 19.87 5.96 -7.66
C ILE A 282 21.13 5.43 -8.33
N LYS A 283 22.20 5.17 -7.57
CA LYS A 283 23.48 4.67 -8.10
C LYS A 283 23.28 3.37 -8.90
N GLU A 284 22.33 2.54 -8.50
CA GLU A 284 22.04 1.22 -9.04
C GLU A 284 21.14 1.24 -10.28
N GLY A 285 20.55 2.39 -10.63
CA GLY A 285 19.69 2.57 -11.81
C GLY A 285 18.37 3.29 -11.53
N PRO A 286 17.41 3.22 -12.47
CA PRO A 286 16.09 3.82 -12.32
C PRO A 286 15.30 3.21 -11.16
N LEU A 287 14.58 4.06 -10.44
CA LEU A 287 13.63 3.66 -9.42
C LEU A 287 12.29 3.34 -10.08
N GLU A 288 11.89 2.07 -10.04
CA GLU A 288 10.52 1.68 -10.34
C GLU A 288 9.64 1.95 -9.14
N ILE A 289 8.75 2.92 -9.31
CA ILE A 289 7.92 3.49 -8.24
C ILE A 289 6.46 3.04 -8.42
N LEU A 290 6.00 2.93 -9.67
CA LEU A 290 4.60 2.64 -10.03
C LEU A 290 4.49 1.42 -10.96
N GLN A 291 3.40 0.68 -10.82
CA GLN A 291 3.00 -0.39 -11.74
C GLN A 291 2.03 0.12 -12.81
N ALA A 292 1.98 -0.59 -13.95
CA ALA A 292 1.10 -0.22 -15.05
C ALA A 292 -0.38 -0.22 -14.66
N GLY A 293 -0.82 -1.17 -13.82
CA GLY A 293 -2.20 -1.24 -13.33
C GLY A 293 -2.62 -0.01 -12.52
N GLU A 294 -1.68 0.59 -11.76
CA GLU A 294 -1.92 1.81 -10.98
C GLU A 294 -2.10 3.06 -11.86
N LEU A 295 -1.71 2.96 -13.12
CA LEU A 295 -1.76 4.06 -14.08
C LEU A 295 -2.93 3.93 -15.06
N GLU A 296 -3.72 2.85 -15.01
CA GLU A 296 -4.89 2.70 -15.86
C GLU A 296 -5.95 3.77 -15.57
N THR A 297 -6.23 4.03 -14.29
CA THR A 297 -7.19 5.06 -13.87
C THR A 297 -6.73 6.46 -14.32
N LEU A 298 -5.42 6.74 -14.23
CA LEU A 298 -4.85 8.00 -14.73
C LEU A 298 -4.92 8.09 -16.26
N ALA A 299 -4.55 7.02 -16.97
CA ALA A 299 -4.64 6.96 -18.43
C ALA A 299 -6.07 7.24 -18.90
N LEU A 300 -7.06 6.62 -18.25
CA LEU A 300 -8.47 6.83 -18.53
C LEU A 300 -8.92 8.26 -18.18
N SER A 301 -8.39 8.86 -17.11
CA SER A 301 -8.67 10.26 -16.75
C SER A 301 -8.16 11.23 -17.83
N ILE A 302 -7.00 10.97 -18.42
CA ILE A 302 -6.47 11.79 -19.52
C ILE A 302 -7.39 11.73 -20.74
N GLU A 303 -7.87 10.53 -21.10
CA GLU A 303 -8.74 10.32 -22.26
C GLU A 303 -10.13 10.95 -22.07
N THR A 304 -10.71 10.80 -20.88
CA THR A 304 -12.09 11.21 -20.59
C THR A 304 -12.20 12.62 -19.99
N LYS A 305 -11.08 13.18 -19.53
CA LYS A 305 -11.01 14.41 -18.72
C LYS A 305 -11.85 14.34 -17.43
N ALA A 306 -12.16 13.13 -16.97
CA ALA A 306 -12.93 12.91 -15.75
C ALA A 306 -12.07 13.06 -14.50
N ALA A 307 -12.71 13.44 -13.40
CA ALA A 307 -12.09 13.46 -12.08
C ALA A 307 -11.76 12.03 -11.60
N MET A 308 -10.81 11.93 -10.70
CA MET A 308 -10.35 10.68 -10.09
C MET A 308 -10.60 10.68 -8.58
N LEU A 309 -11.01 9.53 -8.06
CA LEU A 309 -11.04 9.20 -6.65
C LEU A 309 -9.86 8.28 -6.35
N MET A 310 -8.83 8.77 -5.65
CA MET A 310 -7.55 8.05 -5.45
C MET A 310 -6.86 8.41 -4.14
N ASP A 311 -6.53 7.39 -3.32
CA ASP A 311 -5.80 7.55 -2.06
C ASP A 311 -4.28 7.37 -2.24
N GLU A 312 -3.80 6.80 -3.36
CA GLU A 312 -2.38 6.47 -3.56
C GLU A 312 -1.49 7.74 -3.63
N ARG A 313 -0.80 8.00 -2.51
CA ARG A 313 0.05 9.17 -2.30
C ARG A 313 1.14 9.32 -3.34
N THR A 314 1.74 8.21 -3.74
CA THR A 314 2.92 8.20 -4.62
C THR A 314 2.58 8.78 -5.98
N LEU A 315 1.45 8.35 -6.55
CA LEU A 315 0.96 8.85 -7.83
C LEU A 315 0.46 10.30 -7.69
N ARG A 316 -0.25 10.65 -6.62
CA ARG A 316 -0.68 12.04 -6.36
C ARG A 316 0.51 12.99 -6.32
N LEU A 317 1.55 12.67 -5.55
CA LEU A 317 2.75 13.51 -5.45
C LEU A 317 3.47 13.64 -6.79
N LEU A 318 3.53 12.59 -7.59
CA LEU A 318 4.14 12.64 -8.90
C LEU A 318 3.39 13.57 -9.88
N ILE A 319 2.06 13.57 -9.81
CA ILE A 319 1.19 14.45 -10.64
C ILE A 319 1.23 15.89 -10.12
N GLU A 320 0.99 16.09 -8.83
CA GLU A 320 0.71 17.39 -8.23
C GLU A 320 1.98 18.18 -7.86
N ARG A 321 3.02 17.52 -7.34
CA ARG A 321 4.25 18.17 -6.85
C ARG A 321 5.46 17.24 -6.90
N PRO A 322 5.98 16.95 -8.10
CA PRO A 322 7.04 15.98 -8.25
C PRO A 322 8.38 16.39 -7.61
N GLU A 323 8.60 17.67 -7.31
CA GLU A 323 9.77 18.11 -6.53
C GLU A 323 9.74 17.55 -5.10
N GLY A 324 8.55 17.41 -4.50
CA GLY A 324 8.40 16.75 -3.19
C GLY A 324 8.71 15.25 -3.24
N MET A 325 8.52 14.63 -4.41
CA MET A 325 8.77 13.21 -4.62
C MET A 325 10.25 12.84 -4.46
N LYS A 326 11.18 13.71 -4.88
CA LYS A 326 12.62 13.46 -4.69
C LYS A 326 12.94 13.30 -3.20
N ARG A 327 12.54 14.28 -2.36
CA ARG A 327 12.82 14.25 -0.92
C ARG A 327 12.19 13.03 -0.27
N LEU A 328 10.92 12.74 -0.61
CA LEU A 328 10.24 11.55 -0.12
C LEU A 328 11.02 10.27 -0.46
N LEU A 329 11.49 10.12 -1.71
CA LEU A 329 12.26 8.95 -2.10
C LEU A 329 13.62 8.89 -1.40
N GLU A 330 14.29 10.03 -1.17
CA GLU A 330 15.56 10.07 -0.44
C GLU A 330 15.40 9.65 1.02
N ASP A 331 14.38 10.20 1.70
CA ASP A 331 14.05 9.88 3.10
C ASP A 331 13.70 8.40 3.24
N ARG A 332 12.85 7.90 2.34
CA ARG A 332 12.36 6.52 2.36
C ARG A 332 13.44 5.51 2.00
N LYS A 333 14.26 5.79 0.98
CA LYS A 333 15.34 4.88 0.53
C LYS A 333 16.63 5.00 1.34
N ARG A 334 16.75 6.04 2.17
CA ARG A 334 18.00 6.42 2.86
C ARG A 334 19.19 6.51 1.90
N LYS A 335 18.94 6.96 0.67
CA LYS A 335 19.92 7.05 -0.43
C LYS A 335 19.70 8.35 -1.21
N LYS A 336 20.77 8.92 -1.76
CA LYS A 336 20.68 10.08 -2.65
C LYS A 336 19.94 9.72 -3.93
N VAL A 337 18.95 10.53 -4.31
CA VAL A 337 18.13 10.33 -5.51
C VAL A 337 18.44 11.42 -6.52
N LYS A 338 18.74 11.02 -7.75
CA LYS A 338 18.89 11.92 -8.90
C LYS A 338 17.56 11.98 -9.64
N LYS A 339 17.04 13.19 -9.85
CA LYS A 339 15.87 13.42 -10.71
C LYS A 339 16.28 13.54 -12.18
N ASN A 340 15.40 13.12 -13.08
CA ASN A 340 15.49 13.38 -14.52
C ASN A 340 14.44 14.44 -14.92
N PRO A 341 14.81 15.73 -14.98
CA PRO A 341 13.85 16.82 -15.21
C PRO A 341 13.10 16.70 -16.53
N LYS A 342 13.76 16.17 -17.58
CA LYS A 342 13.14 15.97 -18.89
C LYS A 342 12.00 14.95 -18.82
N LYS A 343 12.26 13.78 -18.23
CA LYS A 343 11.25 12.72 -18.08
C LYS A 343 10.10 13.13 -17.17
N LEU A 344 10.42 13.89 -16.13
CA LEU A 344 9.43 14.43 -15.21
C LEU A 344 8.51 15.44 -15.91
N LYS A 345 9.08 16.34 -16.72
CA LYS A 345 8.30 17.30 -17.52
C LYS A 345 7.43 16.59 -18.56
N GLU A 346 7.98 15.59 -19.27
CA GLU A 346 7.23 14.74 -20.20
C GLU A 346 6.08 14.02 -19.49
N PHE A 347 6.30 13.49 -18.27
CA PHE A 347 5.26 12.87 -17.47
C PHE A 347 4.15 13.86 -17.12
N GLN A 348 4.50 15.04 -16.60
CA GLN A 348 3.52 16.07 -16.22
C GLN A 348 2.72 16.59 -17.41
N GLN A 349 3.36 16.74 -18.58
CA GLN A 349 2.68 17.14 -19.81
C GLN A 349 1.66 16.10 -20.26
N LEU A 350 2.01 14.81 -20.17
CA LEU A 350 1.10 13.72 -20.53
C LEU A 350 -0.02 13.54 -19.51
N ALA A 351 0.31 13.55 -18.21
CA ALA A 351 -0.64 13.36 -17.12
C ALA A 351 -1.61 14.54 -16.97
N GLY A 352 -1.17 15.75 -17.31
CA GLY A 352 -1.95 16.97 -17.12
C GLY A 352 -2.20 17.26 -15.64
N ARG A 353 -3.40 17.74 -15.33
CA ARG A 353 -3.85 18.07 -13.96
C ARG A 353 -5.27 17.55 -13.75
N PRO A 354 -5.46 16.22 -13.65
CA PRO A 354 -6.77 15.67 -13.38
C PRO A 354 -7.29 16.19 -12.03
N GLY A 355 -8.60 16.37 -11.91
CA GLY A 355 -9.20 16.67 -10.62
C GLY A 355 -9.11 15.43 -9.75
N ILE A 356 -8.32 15.48 -8.67
CA ILE A 356 -8.15 14.35 -7.75
C ILE A 356 -8.83 14.67 -6.42
N ILE A 357 -9.71 13.77 -5.99
CA ILE A 357 -10.29 13.72 -4.64
C ILE A 357 -9.91 12.38 -3.99
N ARG A 358 -9.96 12.30 -2.66
CA ARG A 358 -9.65 11.09 -1.89
C ARG A 358 -10.89 10.57 -1.19
N SER A 359 -10.80 9.38 -0.60
CA SER A 359 -11.84 8.82 0.26
C SER A 359 -12.23 9.79 1.38
N ILE A 360 -11.26 10.50 1.96
CA ILE A 360 -11.49 11.43 3.07
C ILE A 360 -12.41 12.60 2.68
N GLU A 361 -12.26 13.14 1.46
CA GLU A 361 -13.16 14.19 0.97
C GLU A 361 -14.54 13.65 0.58
N VAL A 362 -14.63 12.41 0.09
CA VAL A 362 -15.93 11.73 -0.15
C VAL A 362 -16.71 11.58 1.16
N ILE A 363 -16.03 11.19 2.24
CA ILE A 363 -16.62 11.06 3.59
C ILE A 363 -17.10 12.42 4.09
N ALA A 364 -16.29 13.47 3.93
CA ALA A 364 -16.66 14.83 4.30
C ALA A 364 -17.92 15.30 3.55
N VAL A 365 -18.00 15.07 2.23
CA VAL A 365 -19.19 15.40 1.44
C VAL A 365 -20.40 14.57 1.86
N ALA A 366 -20.24 13.27 2.14
CA ALA A 366 -21.33 12.42 2.63
C ALA A 366 -21.89 12.92 3.96
N PHE A 367 -21.01 13.39 4.87
CA PHE A 367 -21.39 14.03 6.11
C PHE A 367 -22.16 15.34 5.89
N GLU A 368 -21.69 16.20 4.97
CA GLU A 368 -22.38 17.46 4.61
C GLU A 368 -23.79 17.22 4.07
N LEU A 369 -23.98 16.12 3.33
CA LEU A 369 -25.27 15.74 2.76
C LEU A 369 -26.21 15.04 3.76
N GLY A 370 -25.83 14.96 5.05
CA GLY A 370 -26.61 14.34 6.12
C GLY A 370 -26.70 12.82 6.01
N LEU A 371 -25.89 12.19 5.13
CA LEU A 371 -25.96 10.73 4.95
C LEU A 371 -25.56 9.99 6.23
N LEU A 372 -24.68 10.58 7.03
CA LEU A 372 -24.13 9.98 8.24
C LEU A 372 -24.87 10.39 9.52
N ASP A 373 -25.93 11.18 9.43
CA ASP A 373 -26.72 11.65 10.57
C ASP A 373 -27.28 10.51 11.46
N PRO A 374 -27.59 9.30 10.97
CA PRO A 374 -27.99 8.18 11.83
C PRO A 374 -26.94 7.77 12.89
N TYR A 375 -25.68 8.18 12.74
CA TYR A 375 -24.59 7.90 13.70
C TYR A 375 -24.33 9.07 14.67
N LEU A 376 -25.14 10.13 14.65
CA LEU A 376 -24.96 11.23 15.59
C LEU A 376 -25.11 10.73 17.04
N PRO A 377 -24.14 11.03 17.94
CA PRO A 377 -24.25 10.70 19.36
C PRO A 377 -25.55 11.22 19.96
N THR A 378 -26.07 10.64 21.04
CA THR A 378 -27.32 11.11 21.67
C THR A 378 -27.12 12.34 22.57
N GLU A 379 -25.93 12.47 23.17
CA GLU A 379 -25.62 13.51 24.16
C GLU A 379 -24.90 14.72 23.54
N GLY A 380 -25.11 15.90 24.13
CA GLY A 380 -24.51 17.17 23.69
C GLY A 380 -25.38 17.99 22.74
N ASP A 381 -25.00 19.24 22.51
CA ASP A 381 -25.64 20.09 21.50
C ASP A 381 -25.30 19.61 20.07
N LEU A 382 -26.10 20.04 19.08
CA LEU A 382 -25.95 19.58 17.70
C LEU A 382 -24.56 19.88 17.11
N SER A 383 -23.94 21.01 17.46
CA SER A 383 -22.61 21.37 16.96
C SER A 383 -21.56 20.41 17.49
N SER A 384 -21.58 20.15 18.80
CA SER A 384 -20.69 19.17 19.46
C SER A 384 -20.88 17.74 18.93
N ARG A 385 -22.13 17.32 18.73
CA ARG A 385 -22.47 15.99 18.18
C ARG A 385 -21.95 15.82 16.75
N ARG A 386 -22.15 16.82 15.89
CA ARG A 386 -21.65 16.85 14.52
C ARG A 386 -20.13 16.81 14.46
N GLU A 387 -19.46 17.60 15.31
CA GLU A 387 -18.01 17.60 15.40
C GLU A 387 -17.45 16.24 15.84
N THR A 388 -18.05 15.64 16.88
CA THR A 388 -17.68 14.31 17.38
C THR A 388 -17.80 13.25 16.28
N LEU A 389 -18.93 13.22 15.58
CA LEU A 389 -19.14 12.27 14.49
C LEU A 389 -18.13 12.48 13.35
N LEU A 390 -17.96 13.73 12.89
CA LEU A 390 -17.04 14.05 11.80
C LEU A 390 -15.60 13.67 12.15
N LYS A 391 -15.14 14.00 13.37
CA LYS A 391 -13.83 13.55 13.85
C LYS A 391 -13.72 12.03 13.81
N ALA A 392 -14.68 11.32 14.40
CA ALA A 392 -14.63 9.86 14.48
C ALA A 392 -14.51 9.19 13.10
N ILE A 393 -15.32 9.60 12.12
CA ILE A 393 -15.30 9.00 10.78
C ILE A 393 -14.03 9.34 9.97
N LEU A 394 -13.49 10.55 10.11
CA LEU A 394 -12.27 10.97 9.39
C LEU A 394 -11.04 10.24 9.94
N TRP A 395 -10.94 10.13 11.27
CA TRP A 395 -9.88 9.34 11.91
C TRP A 395 -10.03 7.85 11.62
N ASN A 396 -11.26 7.32 11.61
CA ASN A 396 -11.51 5.94 11.19
C ASN A 396 -10.97 5.67 9.78
N ALA A 397 -11.25 6.57 8.82
CA ALA A 397 -10.73 6.45 7.46
C ALA A 397 -9.20 6.53 7.39
N LYS A 398 -8.58 7.44 8.15
CA LYS A 398 -7.11 7.54 8.26
C LYS A 398 -6.50 6.21 8.69
N TYR A 399 -7.00 5.61 9.77
CA TYR A 399 -6.47 4.35 10.29
C TYR A 399 -6.75 3.14 9.40
N HIS A 400 -7.72 3.26 8.48
CA HIS A 400 -8.05 2.24 7.49
C HIS A 400 -7.47 2.52 6.10
N GLY A 401 -6.50 3.45 5.99
CA GLY A 401 -5.67 3.59 4.79
C GLY A 401 -5.89 4.86 3.98
N ALA A 402 -6.75 5.79 4.41
CA ALA A 402 -6.84 7.11 3.78
C ALA A 402 -5.47 7.81 3.90
N SER A 403 -4.93 8.24 2.76
CA SER A 403 -3.66 8.94 2.73
C SER A 403 -3.83 10.41 3.13
N VAL A 404 -3.90 10.66 4.44
CA VAL A 404 -4.14 11.96 5.05
C VAL A 404 -3.34 12.16 6.35
N ILE A 405 -2.78 13.36 6.52
CA ILE A 405 -2.08 13.75 7.77
C ILE A 405 -3.01 14.44 8.75
N ASP A 406 -2.61 14.53 10.02
CA ASP A 406 -3.46 15.05 11.12
C ASP A 406 -3.93 16.47 10.84
N HIS A 407 -3.02 17.34 10.39
CA HIS A 407 -3.35 18.71 10.04
C HIS A 407 -4.42 18.81 8.94
N GLU A 408 -4.42 17.92 7.95
CA GLU A 408 -5.45 17.91 6.91
C GLU A 408 -6.83 17.51 7.45
N ILE A 409 -6.88 16.62 8.45
CA ILE A 409 -8.14 16.27 9.13
C ILE A 409 -8.70 17.52 9.84
N ASP A 410 -7.84 18.27 10.54
CA ASP A 410 -8.25 19.51 11.21
C ASP A 410 -8.71 20.60 10.22
N GLU A 411 -8.05 20.70 9.05
CA GLU A 411 -8.51 21.57 7.97
C GLU A 411 -9.87 21.16 7.42
N LEU A 412 -10.12 19.87 7.22
CA LEU A 412 -11.40 19.36 6.75
C LEU A 412 -12.52 19.62 7.76
N ILE A 413 -12.27 19.37 9.05
CA ILE A 413 -13.24 19.63 10.13
C ILE A 413 -13.65 21.11 10.13
N ARG A 414 -12.67 22.03 10.09
CA ARG A 414 -12.94 23.47 10.01
C ARG A 414 -13.71 23.83 8.75
N GLY A 415 -13.29 23.29 7.60
CA GLY A 415 -13.93 23.54 6.31
C GLY A 415 -15.37 23.06 6.22
N VAL A 416 -15.71 21.95 6.87
CA VAL A 416 -17.06 21.35 6.88
C VAL A 416 -17.97 22.00 7.92
N LEU A 417 -17.45 22.29 9.12
CA LEU A 417 -18.24 22.86 10.21
C LEU A 417 -18.33 24.40 10.17
N GLY A 418 -17.58 25.05 9.26
CA GLY A 418 -17.56 26.51 9.14
C GLY A 418 -16.90 27.22 10.32
N LYS A 419 -15.90 26.57 10.94
CA LYS A 419 -15.16 27.08 12.10
C LYS A 419 -13.85 27.77 11.74
#